data_AF-A0A819YH38-F1
#
_entry.id   AF-A0A819YH38-F1
#
_cell.length_a   1.000
_cell.length_b   1.000
_cell.length_c   1.000
_cell.angle_alpha   90.00
_cell.angle_beta   90.00
_cell.angle_gamma   90.00
#
_symmetry.space_group_name_H-M   'P 1'
#
loop_
_entity.id
_entity.type
_entity.pdbx_description
1 polymer ?
#
loop_
_entity_poly.entity_id
_entity_poly.type
_entity_poly.pdbx_seq_one_letter_code
_entity_poly.pdbx_strand_id
1 'polypeptide(L)'
;GYDYHQGGASYVLSREALKRFNQGHQKPNTTCRKYGGHEDIEIRACLRSEGVYMGNTRDKKNRERFHPLNFYDHFVGPVPDWYKDRAALEPVTKTT
;
A
#
# COMPACT_ATOMS: atom_id res chain seq x y z
N GLY A 1 3.82 11.64 1.74
CA GLY A 1 2.62 11.02 2.31
C GLY A 1 2.94 9.68 2.92
N TYR A 2 2.21 9.31 3.99
CA TYR A 2 2.20 7.97 4.58
C TYR A 2 1.32 7.01 3.75
N ASP A 3 1.45 7.06 2.43
CA ASP A 3 0.48 6.40 1.54
C ASP A 3 0.99 5.00 1.25
N TYR A 4 0.49 4.00 1.96
CA TYR A 4 0.79 2.59 1.74
C TYR A 4 -0.49 1.75 1.61
N HIS A 5 -0.42 0.64 0.88
CA HIS A 5 -1.51 -0.34 0.89
C HIS A 5 -1.37 -1.20 2.13
N GLN A 6 -2.36 -1.14 3.03
CA GLN A 6 -2.31 -1.85 4.30
C GLN A 6 -2.33 -3.37 4.10
N GLY A 7 -1.43 -4.09 4.78
CA GLY A 7 -1.31 -5.54 4.63
C GLY A 7 -2.61 -6.28 4.98
N GLY A 8 -3.30 -5.86 6.04
CA GLY A 8 -4.58 -6.45 6.48
C GLY A 8 -5.74 -6.27 5.50
N ALA A 9 -5.70 -5.23 4.65
CA ALA A 9 -6.69 -5.03 3.58
C ALA A 9 -6.43 -5.90 2.35
N SER A 10 -5.27 -6.58 2.31
CA SER A 10 -4.64 -7.17 1.13
C SER A 10 -4.23 -6.13 0.08
N TYR A 11 -3.27 -6.50 -0.75
CA TYR A 11 -2.84 -5.74 -1.93
C TYR A 11 -2.41 -6.71 -3.04
N VAL A 12 -2.38 -6.22 -4.28
CA VAL A 12 -2.00 -7.02 -5.45
C VAL A 12 -0.82 -6.36 -6.14
N LEU A 13 0.19 -7.16 -6.48
CA LEU A 13 1.32 -6.72 -7.29
C LEU A 13 1.18 -7.28 -8.70
N SER A 14 1.46 -6.44 -9.70
CA SER A 14 1.67 -6.95 -11.05
C SER A 14 2.91 -7.84 -11.09
N ARG A 15 3.01 -8.69 -12.11
CA ARG A 15 4.19 -9.55 -12.31
C ARG A 15 5.49 -8.74 -12.34
N GLU A 16 5.46 -7.58 -12.99
CA GLU A 16 6.62 -6.69 -13.08
C GLU A 16 6.95 -6.02 -11.75
N ALA A 17 5.94 -5.59 -10.98
CA ALA A 17 6.15 -5.03 -9.65
C ALA A 17 6.81 -6.06 -8.71
N LEU A 18 6.36 -7.31 -8.72
CA LEU A 18 6.97 -8.39 -7.93
C LEU A 18 8.41 -8.68 -8.36
N LYS A 19 8.69 -8.68 -9.67
CA LYS A 19 10.05 -8.87 -10.19
C LYS A 19 10.99 -7.77 -9.68
N ARG A 20 10.56 -6.51 -9.77
CA ARG A 20 11.32 -5.36 -9.27
C ARG A 20 11.52 -5.41 -7.77
N PHE A 21 10.48 -5.78 -7.01
CA PHE A 21 10.58 -5.98 -5.56
C PHE A 21 11.70 -6.96 -5.19
N ASN A 22 11.78 -8.10 -5.89
CA ASN A 22 12.85 -9.06 -5.69
C ASN A 22 14.23 -8.50 -6.12
N GLN A 23 14.31 -7.80 -7.26
CA GLN A 23 15.55 -7.16 -7.70
C GLN A 23 16.07 -6.12 -6.69
N GLY A 24 15.17 -5.34 -6.09
CA GLY A 24 15.50 -4.38 -5.03
C GLY A 24 16.20 -5.06 -3.85
N HIS A 25 15.73 -6.22 -3.41
CA HIS A 25 16.34 -6.99 -2.32
C HIS A 25 17.72 -7.59 -2.63
N GLN A 26 18.08 -7.69 -3.92
CA GLN A 26 19.35 -8.26 -4.36
C GLN A 26 20.45 -7.20 -4.55
N LYS A 27 20.11 -5.90 -4.49
CA LYS A 27 21.10 -4.83 -4.64
C LYS A 27 22.06 -4.78 -3.44
N PRO A 28 23.37 -4.57 -3.66
CA PRO A 28 24.38 -4.57 -2.60
C PRO A 28 24.15 -3.47 -1.55
N ASN A 29 23.62 -2.31 -1.95
CA ASN A 29 23.25 -1.20 -1.07
C ASN A 29 21.72 -1.00 -1.04
N THR A 30 20.97 -2.09 -0.93
CA THR A 30 19.51 -2.03 -0.93
C THR A 30 18.96 -1.26 0.26
N THR A 31 17.93 -0.45 0.02
CA THR A 31 17.10 0.17 1.06
C THR A 31 15.89 -0.69 1.43
N CYS A 32 15.72 -1.85 0.79
CA CYS A 32 14.65 -2.79 1.08
C CYS A 32 14.94 -3.53 2.40
N ARG A 33 14.17 -3.21 3.44
CA ARG A 33 14.33 -3.80 4.76
C ARG A 33 13.76 -5.23 4.80
N LYS A 34 14.56 -6.18 5.29
CA LYS A 34 14.15 -7.59 5.45
C LYS A 34 13.56 -7.93 6.83
N TYR A 35 14.03 -7.25 7.88
CA TYR A 35 13.66 -7.58 9.26
C TYR A 35 13.32 -6.31 10.06
N GLY A 36 12.28 -6.42 10.88
CA GLY A 36 11.70 -5.31 11.66
C GLY A 36 10.88 -4.34 10.80
N GLY A 37 10.25 -3.36 11.45
CA GLY A 37 9.36 -2.40 10.80
C GLY A 37 7.96 -2.95 10.55
N HIS A 38 7.10 -2.13 9.93
CA HIS A 38 5.77 -2.52 9.47
C HIS A 38 5.86 -3.00 8.02
N GLU A 39 5.52 -4.25 7.76
CA GLU A 39 5.70 -4.92 6.46
C GLU A 39 5.12 -4.12 5.29
N ASP A 40 3.93 -3.57 5.43
CA ASP A 40 3.24 -2.79 4.42
C ASP A 40 3.93 -1.44 4.12
N ILE A 41 4.52 -0.80 5.12
CA ILE A 41 5.35 0.39 4.96
C ILE A 41 6.68 0.05 4.26
N GLU A 42 7.32 -1.05 4.65
CA GLU A 42 8.64 -1.44 4.10
C GLU A 42 8.52 -1.94 2.66
N ILE A 43 7.45 -2.67 2.32
CA ILE A 43 7.16 -3.08 0.94
C ILE A 43 6.93 -1.86 0.05
N ARG A 44 6.15 -0.88 0.51
CA ARG A 44 5.99 0.39 -0.20
C ARG A 44 7.33 1.07 -0.45
N ALA A 45 8.17 1.17 0.59
CA ALA A 45 9.47 1.84 0.49
C ALA A 45 10.38 1.15 -0.55
N CYS A 46 10.47 -0.17 -0.50
CA CYS A 46 11.24 -0.96 -1.47
C CYS A 46 10.70 -0.83 -2.90
N LEU A 47 9.39 -0.94 -3.10
CA LEU A 47 8.78 -0.77 -4.42
C LEU A 47 9.05 0.63 -4.99
N ARG A 48 8.97 1.67 -4.16
CA ARG A 48 9.28 3.05 -4.58
C ARG A 48 10.75 3.23 -4.97
N SER A 49 11.70 2.62 -4.25
CA SER A 49 13.12 2.67 -4.64
C SER A 49 13.39 1.98 -5.98
N GLU A 50 12.50 1.09 -6.41
CA GLU A 50 12.53 0.42 -7.72
C GLU A 50 11.61 1.09 -8.77
N GLY A 51 11.14 2.31 -8.51
CA GLY A 51 10.30 3.09 -9.42
C GLY A 51 8.89 2.51 -9.60
N VAL A 52 8.42 1.68 -8.67
CA VAL A 52 7.06 1.15 -8.63
C VAL A 52 6.21 1.98 -7.68
N TYR A 53 5.14 2.55 -8.20
CA TYR A 53 4.22 3.41 -7.46
C TYR A 53 2.85 2.75 -7.32
N MET A 54 2.14 3.12 -6.27
CA MET A 54 0.79 2.64 -6.00
C MET A 54 -0.19 3.17 -7.04
N GLY A 55 -1.04 2.28 -7.53
CA GLY A 55 -2.14 2.63 -8.42
C GLY A 55 -3.40 3.02 -7.65
N ASN A 56 -4.30 3.75 -8.30
CA ASN A 56 -5.64 3.98 -7.76
C ASN A 56 -6.43 2.65 -7.77
N THR A 57 -6.74 2.13 -6.59
CA THR A 57 -7.47 0.87 -6.42
C THR A 57 -8.97 1.08 -6.28
N ARG A 58 -9.52 2.29 -6.44
CA ARG A 58 -10.96 2.50 -6.39
C ARG A 58 -11.68 2.00 -7.62
N ASP A 59 -12.97 1.74 -7.48
CA ASP A 59 -13.83 1.48 -8.62
C ASP A 59 -14.21 2.78 -9.35
N LYS A 60 -14.97 2.66 -10.45
CA LYS A 60 -15.44 3.80 -11.25
C LYS A 60 -16.35 4.79 -10.51
N LYS A 61 -16.79 4.45 -9.30
CA LYS A 61 -17.62 5.29 -8.43
C LYS A 61 -16.82 5.83 -7.23
N ASN A 62 -15.48 5.75 -7.27
CA ASN A 62 -14.59 6.14 -6.18
C ASN A 62 -14.78 5.35 -4.88
N ARG A 63 -15.28 4.11 -4.93
CA ARG A 63 -15.43 3.25 -3.75
C ARG A 63 -14.20 2.38 -3.55
N GLU A 64 -13.85 2.12 -2.30
CA GLU A 64 -12.73 1.26 -1.94
C GLU A 64 -13.01 -0.20 -2.31
N ARG A 65 -11.97 -0.95 -2.71
CA ARG A 65 -12.04 -2.40 -3.05
C ARG A 65 -11.30 -3.30 -2.06
N PHE A 66 -10.45 -2.73 -1.22
CA PHE A 66 -9.61 -3.42 -0.25
C PHE A 66 -9.90 -2.84 1.12
N HIS A 67 -10.52 -3.63 2.01
CA HIS A 67 -11.02 -3.14 3.29
C HIS A 67 -10.17 -3.69 4.44
N PRO A 68 -9.51 -2.83 5.24
CA PRO A 68 -8.69 -3.28 6.37
C PRO A 68 -9.52 -3.65 7.60
N LEU A 69 -10.81 -3.29 7.63
CA LEU A 69 -11.73 -3.58 8.73
C LEU A 69 -12.49 -4.87 8.45
N ASN A 70 -12.80 -5.64 9.49
CA ASN A 70 -13.72 -6.75 9.38
C ASN A 70 -15.15 -6.24 9.05
N PHE A 71 -16.03 -7.14 8.63
CA PHE A 71 -17.39 -6.77 8.23
C PHE A 71 -18.17 -6.07 9.34
N TYR A 72 -18.06 -6.54 10.59
CA TYR A 72 -18.80 -5.98 11.73
C TYR A 72 -18.39 -4.52 11.99
N ASP A 73 -17.08 -4.25 12.07
CA ASP A 73 -16.55 -2.91 12.31
C ASP A 73 -16.87 -1.95 11.15
N HIS A 74 -16.92 -2.47 9.92
CA HIS A 74 -17.28 -1.68 8.74
C HIS A 74 -18.78 -1.39 8.65
N PHE A 75 -19.63 -2.29 9.17
CA PHE A 75 -21.08 -2.21 9.06
C PHE A 75 -21.75 -1.46 10.22
N VAL A 76 -21.32 -1.73 11.46
CA VAL A 76 -21.95 -1.17 12.66
C VAL A 76 -21.37 0.21 13.02
N GLY A 77 -20.06 0.39 12.85
CA GLY A 77 -19.36 1.64 13.16
C GLY A 77 -19.34 2.00 14.67
N PRO A 78 -18.67 3.11 15.05
CA PRO A 78 -17.92 4.04 14.19
C PRO A 78 -16.56 3.48 13.75
N VAL A 79 -16.13 3.80 12.53
CA VAL A 79 -14.78 3.42 12.07
C VAL A 79 -13.69 4.21 12.81
N PRO A 80 -12.53 3.59 13.12
CA PRO A 80 -11.43 4.26 13.81
C PRO A 80 -10.91 5.50 13.06
N ASP A 81 -10.43 6.51 13.77
CA ASP A 81 -9.95 7.76 13.13
C ASP A 81 -8.75 7.51 12.22
N TRP A 82 -7.84 6.60 12.58
CA TRP A 82 -6.72 6.20 11.71
C TRP A 82 -7.20 5.68 10.35
N TYR A 83 -8.39 5.08 10.27
CA TYR A 83 -8.95 4.59 9.01
C TYR A 83 -9.41 5.76 8.14
N LYS A 84 -9.99 6.80 8.74
CA LYS A 84 -10.41 8.02 8.02
C LYS A 84 -9.20 8.80 7.48
N ASP A 85 -8.12 8.87 8.27
CA ASP A 85 -6.91 9.61 7.91
C ASP A 85 -6.06 8.91 6.83
N ARG A 86 -6.12 7.56 6.77
CA ARG A 86 -5.27 6.73 5.89
C ARG A 86 -6.03 6.08 4.74
N ALA A 87 -7.36 6.13 4.72
CA ALA A 87 -8.12 5.83 3.52
C ALA A 87 -7.69 6.86 2.46
N ALA A 88 -7.20 6.37 1.32
CA ALA A 88 -6.60 7.23 0.29
C ALA A 88 -7.70 8.05 -0.37
N LEU A 89 -8.23 9.09 0.27
CA LEU A 89 -9.32 9.93 -0.24
C LEU A 89 -8.93 10.63 -1.55
N GLU A 90 -7.64 10.88 -1.78
CA GLU A 90 -7.12 11.49 -3.01
C GLU A 90 -6.17 10.55 -3.78
N PRO A 91 -6.20 10.56 -5.13
CA PRO A 91 -5.25 9.81 -5.95
C PRO A 91 -3.83 10.36 -5.76
N VAL A 92 -2.85 9.46 -5.59
CA VAL A 92 -1.43 9.84 -5.62
C VAL A 92 -1.10 10.33 -7.02
N THR A 93 -1.09 11.64 -7.23
CA THR A 93 -0.59 12.24 -8.47
C THR A 93 0.90 11.94 -8.57
N LYS A 94 1.35 11.42 -9.72
CA LYS A 94 2.78 11.30 -10.02
C LYS A 94 3.40 12.69 -9.97
N THR A 95 4.16 12.99 -8.92
CA THR A 95 5.11 14.10 -8.98
C THR A 95 6.29 13.62 -9.82
N THR A 96 6.30 14.06 -11.08
CA THR A 96 7.46 13.98 -11.98
C THR A 96 8.66 14.74 -11.42
#